data_AF-A0A4Y9P6Q9-F1
#
_entry.id   AF-A0A4Y9P6Q9-F1
#
_cell.length_a   1.000
_cell.length_b   1.000
_cell.length_c   1.000
_cell.angle_alpha   90.00
_cell.angle_beta   90.00
_cell.angle_gamma   90.00
#
_symmetry.space_group_name_H-M   'P 1'
#
loop_
_entity.id
_entity.type
_entity.pdbx_description
1 polymer ?
#
loop_
_entity_poly.entity_id
_entity_poly.type
_entity_poly.pdbx_seq_one_letter_code
_entity_poly.pdbx_strand_id
1 'polypeptide(L)'
;MGRPPSKFVSDPRHAGEKSRKREDYFTRAELVALEQSWLLGNPQAGKEAFYRWYAETYFGIAPEKIGRAEMERVRQLFRDAKVRARDEGWLKD
;
A
#
# COMPACT_ATOMS: atom_id res chain seq x y z
N MET A 1 19.44 14.97 40.92
CA MET A 1 20.46 14.18 40.21
C MET A 1 20.02 12.72 40.21
N GLY A 2 20.08 12.03 39.06
CA GLY A 2 19.87 10.57 38.97
C GLY A 2 19.16 10.11 37.68
N ARG A 3 19.93 9.85 36.62
CA ARG A 3 19.52 9.17 35.36
C ARG A 3 19.76 7.63 35.50
N PRO A 4 19.25 6.78 34.58
CA PRO A 4 18.31 5.67 34.84
C PRO A 4 18.94 4.26 34.78
N PRO A 5 18.13 3.17 34.90
CA PRO A 5 18.45 1.90 34.25
C PRO A 5 17.42 1.49 33.18
N SER A 6 17.96 1.07 32.03
CA SER A 6 17.30 0.41 30.89
C SER A 6 16.83 -1.01 31.19
N LYS A 7 15.68 -1.46 30.64
CA LYS A 7 15.56 -2.53 29.60
C LYS A 7 14.13 -3.11 29.44
N PHE A 8 13.65 -3.08 28.18
CA PHE A 8 12.65 -3.90 27.46
C PHE A 8 11.20 -4.03 27.98
N VAL A 9 10.21 -3.67 27.14
CA VAL A 9 9.23 -4.59 26.47
C VAL A 9 8.51 -3.84 25.32
N SER A 10 8.51 -4.46 24.15
CA SER A 10 7.77 -4.22 22.90
C SER A 10 6.33 -3.69 23.09
N ASP A 11 5.98 -2.58 22.43
CA ASP A 11 5.24 -2.51 21.14
C ASP A 11 3.72 -2.77 21.28
N PRO A 12 2.89 -2.24 20.37
CA PRO A 12 1.84 -1.30 20.70
C PRO A 12 0.51 -2.06 20.75
N ARG A 13 -0.32 -1.70 21.72
CA ARG A 13 -1.70 -2.19 21.80
C ARG A 13 -2.58 -1.52 20.72
N HIS A 14 -2.24 -1.73 19.45
CA HIS A 14 -3.04 -1.36 18.27
C HIS A 14 -3.54 -2.58 17.48
N ALA A 15 -3.33 -3.81 17.97
CA ALA A 15 -3.81 -5.03 17.31
C ALA A 15 -5.27 -5.37 17.69
N GLY A 16 -6.14 -4.38 17.66
CA GLY A 16 -7.52 -4.48 18.13
C GLY A 16 -8.53 -4.05 17.08
N GLU A 17 -8.58 -4.70 15.92
CA GLU A 17 -9.85 -4.90 15.20
C GLU A 17 -9.73 -6.01 14.16
N LYS A 18 -10.09 -7.23 14.58
CA LYS A 18 -10.58 -8.28 13.69
C LYS A 18 -12.07 -8.01 13.45
N SER A 19 -12.39 -7.26 12.40
CA SER A 19 -13.77 -7.12 11.93
C SER A 19 -13.85 -7.29 10.42
N ARG A 20 -14.42 -8.43 10.03
CA ARG A 20 -15.14 -8.71 8.77
C ARG A 20 -14.34 -8.68 7.46
N LYS A 21 -14.21 -9.87 6.84
CA LYS A 21 -14.21 -10.11 5.38
C LYS A 21 -13.65 -8.97 4.52
N ARG A 22 -12.33 -8.79 4.55
CA ARG A 22 -11.61 -8.06 3.50
C ARG A 22 -11.56 -8.96 2.26
N GLU A 23 -12.64 -9.05 1.49
CA GLU A 23 -12.62 -9.71 0.16
C GLU A 23 -12.68 -8.69 -0.99
N ASP A 24 -12.91 -7.41 -0.68
CA ASP A 24 -12.72 -6.27 -1.58
C ASP A 24 -11.74 -5.31 -0.89
N TYR A 25 -10.44 -5.51 -1.06
CA TYR A 25 -9.44 -4.78 -0.25
C TYR A 25 -9.37 -3.27 -0.56
N PHE A 26 -9.88 -2.82 -1.71
CA PHE A 26 -9.96 -1.40 -2.07
C PHE A 26 -11.02 -1.14 -3.13
N THR A 27 -11.78 -0.07 -2.98
CA THR A 27 -12.45 0.56 -4.12
C THR A 27 -11.41 1.20 -5.05
N ARG A 28 -11.76 1.39 -6.32
CA ARG A 28 -10.83 1.91 -7.35
C ARG A 28 -10.23 3.26 -6.99
N ALA A 29 -11.02 4.13 -6.36
CA ALA A 29 -10.56 5.43 -5.89
C ALA A 29 -9.58 5.31 -4.72
N GLU A 30 -9.78 4.35 -3.83
CA GLU A 30 -8.86 4.10 -2.72
C GLU A 30 -7.52 3.57 -3.22
N LEU A 31 -7.47 2.79 -4.31
CA LEU A 31 -6.20 2.42 -4.95
C LEU A 31 -5.45 3.66 -5.44
N VAL A 32 -6.14 4.59 -6.10
CA VAL A 32 -5.49 5.81 -6.60
C VAL A 32 -5.03 6.70 -5.44
N ALA A 33 -5.86 6.86 -4.40
CA ALA A 33 -5.50 7.60 -3.21
C ALA A 33 -4.30 6.97 -2.48
N LEU A 34 -4.27 5.64 -2.38
CA LEU A 34 -3.16 4.89 -1.77
C LEU A 34 -1.84 5.13 -2.51
N GLU A 35 -1.85 5.09 -3.85
CA GLU A 35 -0.66 5.41 -4.66
C GLU A 35 -0.17 6.83 -4.37
N GLN A 36 -1.07 7.82 -4.40
CA GLN A 36 -0.69 9.21 -4.18
C GLN A 36 -0.17 9.47 -2.76
N SER A 37 -0.87 8.97 -1.74
CA SER A 37 -0.43 9.11 -0.34
C SER A 37 0.91 8.44 -0.09
N TRP A 38 1.15 7.26 -0.66
CA TRP A 38 2.42 6.57 -0.50
C TRP A 38 3.57 7.34 -1.18
N LEU A 39 3.35 7.85 -2.40
CA LEU A 39 4.34 8.64 -3.12
C LEU A 39 4.62 10.00 -2.45
N LEU A 40 3.63 10.63 -1.84
CA LEU A 40 3.81 11.85 -1.04
C LEU A 40 4.69 11.59 0.19
N GLY A 41 4.53 10.43 0.84
CA GLY A 41 5.40 10.01 1.95
C GLY A 41 6.78 9.50 1.52
N ASN A 42 6.92 9.05 0.26
CA ASN A 42 8.15 8.45 -0.27
C ASN A 42 8.54 9.08 -1.62
N PRO A 43 8.79 10.40 -1.69
CA PRO A 43 9.00 11.11 -2.95
C PRO A 43 10.22 10.61 -3.74
N GLN A 44 11.21 10.05 -3.03
CA GLN A 44 12.46 9.53 -3.59
C GLN A 44 12.39 8.06 -4.04
N ALA A 45 11.35 7.30 -3.65
CA ALA A 45 11.25 5.86 -3.94
C ALA A 45 10.57 5.56 -5.29
N GLY A 46 9.77 6.51 -5.78
CA GLY A 46 9.08 6.41 -7.07
C GLY A 46 7.99 5.33 -7.14
N LYS A 47 7.34 5.23 -8.30
CA LYS A 47 6.18 4.35 -8.52
C LYS A 47 6.53 2.86 -8.48
N GLU A 48 7.74 2.49 -8.88
CA GLU A 48 8.13 1.06 -8.85
C GLU A 48 8.28 0.51 -7.44
N ALA A 49 8.83 1.29 -6.52
CA ALA A 49 8.93 0.89 -5.12
C ALA A 49 7.52 0.73 -4.50
N PHE A 50 6.59 1.62 -4.86
CA PHE A 50 5.19 1.50 -4.46
C PHE A 50 4.57 0.18 -4.94
N TYR A 51 4.71 -0.18 -6.22
CA TYR A 51 4.10 -1.42 -6.73
C TYR A 51 4.71 -2.67 -6.10
N ARG A 52 6.02 -2.66 -5.79
CA ARG A 52 6.66 -3.75 -5.05
C ARG A 52 6.11 -3.86 -3.63
N TRP A 53 6.05 -2.74 -2.92
CA TRP A 53 5.45 -2.68 -1.58
C TRP A 53 3.99 -3.14 -1.59
N TYR A 54 3.19 -2.72 -2.59
CA TYR A 54 1.80 -3.14 -2.72
C TYR A 54 1.68 -4.64 -2.96
N ALA A 55 2.51 -5.20 -3.84
CA ALA A 55 2.50 -6.64 -4.11
C ALA A 55 2.94 -7.47 -2.90
N GLU A 56 3.93 -7.00 -2.15
CA GLU A 56 4.34 -7.63 -0.90
C GLU A 56 3.23 -7.56 0.16
N THR A 57 2.66 -6.37 0.36
CA THR A 57 1.69 -6.09 1.42
C THR A 57 0.33 -6.77 1.18
N TYR A 58 -0.16 -6.75 -0.07
CA TYR A 58 -1.53 -7.17 -0.39
C TYR A 58 -1.61 -8.49 -1.16
N PHE A 59 -0.59 -8.85 -1.94
CA PHE A 59 -0.54 -10.16 -2.61
C PHE A 59 0.33 -11.17 -1.84
N GLY A 60 1.02 -10.77 -0.77
CA GLY A 60 1.89 -11.64 0.02
C GLY A 60 3.09 -12.17 -0.78
N ILE A 61 3.48 -11.47 -1.85
CA ILE A 61 4.58 -11.88 -2.72
C ILE A 61 5.87 -11.33 -2.14
N ALA A 62 6.76 -12.23 -1.71
CA ALA A 62 8.07 -11.85 -1.20
C ALA A 62 8.84 -10.99 -2.24
N PRO A 63 9.56 -9.93 -1.83
CA PRO A 63 10.18 -8.97 -2.74
C PRO A 63 11.16 -9.60 -3.74
N GLU A 64 11.83 -10.68 -3.36
CA GLU A 64 12.71 -11.48 -4.22
C GLU A 64 11.96 -12.24 -5.34
N LYS A 65 10.68 -12.52 -5.13
CA LYS A 65 9.79 -13.22 -6.08
C LYS A 65 8.94 -12.26 -6.91
N ILE A 66 9.00 -10.96 -6.64
CA ILE A 66 8.30 -9.94 -7.43
C ILE A 66 9.05 -9.77 -8.76
N GLY A 67 8.68 -10.62 -9.71
CA GLY A 67 9.18 -10.58 -11.07
C GLY A 67 8.50 -9.52 -11.92
N ARG A 68 8.89 -9.47 -13.20
CA ARG A 68 8.30 -8.56 -14.19
C ARG A 68 6.80 -8.80 -14.38
N ALA A 69 6.37 -10.05 -14.46
CA ALA A 69 4.96 -10.40 -14.66
C ALA A 69 4.07 -9.90 -13.52
N GLU A 70 4.50 -10.08 -12.27
CA GLU A 70 3.76 -9.65 -11.08
C GLU A 70 3.69 -8.12 -11.00
N MET A 71 4.79 -7.43 -11.33
CA MET A 71 4.82 -5.98 -11.45
C MET A 71 3.87 -5.47 -12.53
N GLU A 72 3.81 -6.14 -13.68
CA GLU A 72 2.89 -5.76 -14.76
C GLU A 72 1.43 -5.96 -14.36
N ARG A 73 1.10 -7.03 -13.64
CA ARG A 73 -0.25 -7.25 -13.09
C ARG A 73 -0.66 -6.14 -12.12
N VAL A 74 0.22 -5.76 -11.20
CA VAL A 74 -0.04 -4.65 -10.26
C VAL A 74 -0.22 -3.35 -11.03
N ARG A 75 0.68 -3.03 -11.97
CA ARG A 75 0.55 -1.83 -12.81
C ARG A 75 -0.77 -1.78 -13.57
N GLN A 76 -1.20 -2.91 -14.14
CA GLN A 76 -2.48 -3.00 -14.86
C GLN A 76 -3.67 -2.73 -13.93
N LEU A 77 -3.65 -3.26 -12.70
CA LEU A 77 -4.69 -3.01 -11.71
C LEU A 77 -4.84 -1.51 -11.37
N PHE A 78 -3.72 -0.81 -11.15
CA PHE A 78 -3.75 0.64 -10.92
C PHE A 78 -4.13 1.44 -12.17
N ARG A 79 -3.75 0.97 -13.37
CA ARG A 79 -4.13 1.62 -14.62
C ARG A 79 -5.63 1.52 -14.86
N ASP A 80 -6.21 0.34 -14.69
CA ASP A 80 -7.64 0.11 -14.80
C ASP A 80 -8.42 0.93 -13.77
N ALA A 81 -7.95 0.94 -12.51
CA ALA A 81 -8.54 1.76 -11.45
C ALA A 81 -8.57 3.25 -11.82
N LYS A 82 -7.49 3.79 -12.41
CA LYS A 82 -7.43 5.19 -12.87
C LYS A 82 -8.34 5.47 -14.06
N VAL A 83 -8.39 4.57 -15.05
CA VAL A 83 -9.26 4.73 -16.22
C VAL A 83 -10.72 4.79 -15.78
N ARG A 84 -11.14 3.89 -14.89
CA ARG A 84 -12.50 3.87 -14.36
C ARG A 84 -12.80 5.05 -13.43
N ALA A 85 -11.87 5.41 -12.55
CA ALA A 85 -12.04 6.60 -11.70
C ALA A 85 -12.16 7.89 -12.52
N ARG A 86 -11.54 7.96 -13.70
CA ARG A 86 -11.75 9.06 -14.66
C ARG A 86 -13.12 9.00 -15.33
N ASP A 87 -13.55 7.81 -15.78
CA ASP A 87 -14.86 7.59 -16.39
C ASP A 87 -16.02 7.95 -15.44
N GLU A 88 -15.88 7.60 -14.16
CA GLU A 88 -16.87 7.93 -13.13
C GLU A 88 -16.80 9.40 -12.67
N GLY A 89 -15.80 10.18 -13.12
CA GLY A 89 -15.64 11.60 -12.80
C GLY A 89 -14.95 11.90 -11.46
N TRP A 90 -14.26 10.93 -10.87
CA TRP A 90 -13.63 11.04 -9.54
C TRP A 90 -12.20 11.59 -9.63
N LEU A 91 -11.54 11.40 -10.77
CA LEU A 91 -10.30 12.07 -11.13
C LEU A 91 -10.63 13.20 -12.10
N LYS A 92 -10.43 14.45 -11.66
CA LYS A 92 -10.36 15.58 -12.60
C LYS A 92 -9.05 15.49 -13.38
N ASP A 93 -9.15 15.74 -14.68
CA ASP A 93 -8.04 15.77 -15.64
C ASP A 93 -6.91 16.70 -15.18
#